data_AF-A0A7S1S1G3-F1
#
_entry.id   AF-A0A7S1S1G3-F1
#
_cell.length_a   1.000
_cell.length_b   1.000
_cell.length_c   1.000
_cell.angle_alpha   90.00
_cell.angle_beta   90.00
_cell.angle_gamma   90.00
#
_symmetry.space_group_name_H-M   'P 1'
#
loop_
_entity.id
_entity.type
_entity.pdbx_description
1 polymer ?
#
loop_
_entity_poly.entity_id
_entity_poly.type
_entity_poly.pdbx_seq_one_letter_code
_entity_poly.pdbx_strand_id
1 'polypeptide(L)'
;NLLEMLGYYMPDEQILWEVLEEVRDRMEIGDGDALNMSAVWQFLRIYRMREGLSRGEAAEVDEAFQRFASQCGSAAAEVSKRDLPKVLHHLGYRTSFEQQLLLAQEVDITGSGALCLGELRKLVRMCREERLRAIKAAFDRYDPFGQGYVTAAKAEAAITNATGCSLAERPGEEWQER
;
A
#
# COMPACT_ATOMS: atom_id res chain seq x y z
N ASN A 1 -18.70 -3.15 1.49
CA ASN A 1 -18.26 -1.80 1.09
C ASN A 1 -18.05 -1.76 -0.44
N LEU A 2 -18.28 -0.64 -1.15
CA LEU A 2 -18.11 -0.54 -2.62
C LEU A 2 -16.72 -0.97 -3.08
N LEU A 3 -15.67 -0.55 -2.38
CA LEU A 3 -14.29 -0.86 -2.76
C LEU A 3 -13.91 -2.32 -2.50
N GLU A 4 -14.49 -2.96 -1.48
CA GLU A 4 -14.33 -4.40 -1.26
C GLU A 4 -14.95 -5.21 -2.42
N MET A 5 -16.11 -4.77 -2.94
CA MET A 5 -16.71 -5.38 -4.14
C MET A 5 -15.83 -5.21 -5.39
N LEU A 6 -14.93 -4.23 -5.38
CA LEU A 6 -13.94 -3.99 -6.43
C LEU A 6 -12.59 -4.66 -6.16
N GLY A 7 -12.49 -5.48 -5.09
CA GLY A 7 -11.30 -6.28 -4.79
C GLY A 7 -10.22 -5.57 -3.96
N TYR A 8 -10.54 -4.45 -3.31
CA TYR A 8 -9.64 -3.79 -2.36
C TYR A 8 -9.88 -4.31 -0.94
N TYR A 9 -8.83 -4.82 -0.30
CA TYR A 9 -8.89 -5.30 1.07
C TYR A 9 -8.61 -4.16 2.06
N MET A 10 -9.56 -3.87 2.97
CA MET A 10 -9.44 -2.84 4.01
C MET A 10 -8.91 -1.49 3.48
N PRO A 11 -9.70 -0.79 2.63
CA PRO A 11 -9.29 0.51 2.10
C PRO A 11 -9.07 1.51 3.24
N ASP A 12 -7.95 2.24 3.16
CA ASP A 12 -7.56 3.21 4.18
C ASP A 12 -8.37 4.50 4.06
N GLU A 13 -9.01 4.91 5.15
CA GLU A 13 -9.89 6.06 5.17
C GLU A 13 -9.17 7.36 4.77
N GLN A 14 -7.91 7.54 5.16
CA GLN A 14 -7.14 8.74 4.81
C GLN A 14 -6.91 8.82 3.30
N ILE A 15 -6.68 7.68 2.64
CA ILE A 15 -6.54 7.61 1.17
C ILE A 15 -7.87 7.92 0.49
N LEU A 16 -9.00 7.47 1.06
CA LEU A 16 -10.33 7.82 0.54
C LEU A 16 -10.57 9.32 0.61
N TRP A 17 -10.22 9.96 1.74
CA TRP A 17 -10.33 11.41 1.89
C TRP A 17 -9.42 12.15 0.91
N GLU A 18 -8.16 11.75 0.77
CA GLU A 18 -7.22 12.37 -0.15
C GLU A 18 -7.71 12.32 -1.61
N VAL A 19 -8.25 11.17 -2.06
CA VAL A 19 -8.79 11.03 -3.42
C VAL A 19 -10.08 11.83 -3.57
N LEU A 20 -10.91 11.90 -2.53
CA LEU A 20 -12.15 12.68 -2.56
C LEU A 20 -11.86 14.19 -2.68
N GLU A 21 -10.91 14.70 -1.90
CA GLU A 21 -10.45 16.10 -2.01
C GLU A 21 -9.93 16.40 -3.41
N GLU A 22 -9.15 15.50 -4.00
CA GLU A 22 -8.65 15.67 -5.37
C GLU A 22 -9.79 15.71 -6.42
N VAL A 23 -10.86 14.94 -6.22
CA VAL A 23 -12.04 15.00 -7.09
C VAL A 23 -12.79 16.32 -6.90
N ARG A 24 -12.97 16.75 -5.65
CA ARG A 24 -13.64 18.02 -5.33
C ARG A 24 -12.94 19.19 -5.98
N ASP A 25 -11.63 19.27 -5.82
CA ASP A 25 -10.82 20.33 -6.42
C ASP A 25 -10.93 20.33 -7.94
N ARG A 26 -10.83 19.16 -8.59
CA ARG A 26 -10.89 19.03 -10.05
C ARG A 26 -12.26 19.33 -10.66
N MET A 27 -13.32 19.14 -9.89
CA MET A 27 -14.70 19.30 -10.34
C MET A 27 -15.39 20.51 -9.71
N GLU A 28 -14.65 21.31 -8.94
CA GLU A 28 -15.13 22.51 -8.23
C GLU A 28 -16.37 22.21 -7.36
N ILE A 29 -16.35 21.07 -6.67
CA ILE A 29 -17.44 20.62 -5.78
C ILE A 29 -17.17 21.11 -4.35
N GLY A 30 -18.12 21.83 -3.76
CA GLY A 30 -17.97 22.39 -2.43
C GLY A 30 -17.97 21.36 -1.30
N ASP A 31 -17.56 21.81 -0.11
CA ASP A 31 -17.70 21.02 1.11
C ASP A 31 -19.17 20.85 1.50
N GLY A 32 -19.57 19.60 1.72
CA GLY A 32 -20.95 19.21 2.03
C GLY A 32 -21.83 18.91 0.80
N ASP A 33 -21.36 19.21 -0.41
CA ASP A 33 -22.11 18.89 -1.63
C ASP A 33 -22.20 17.39 -1.88
N ALA A 34 -23.35 16.95 -2.39
CA ALA A 34 -23.56 15.56 -2.77
C ALA A 34 -22.75 15.19 -4.02
N LEU A 35 -22.11 14.02 -4.00
CA LEU A 35 -21.40 13.49 -5.16
C LEU A 35 -22.39 12.93 -6.19
N ASN A 36 -22.34 13.47 -7.40
CA ASN A 36 -23.07 12.89 -8.54
C ASN A 36 -22.29 11.71 -9.15
N MET A 37 -22.90 10.99 -10.11
CA MET A 37 -22.28 9.82 -10.74
C MET A 37 -20.93 10.15 -11.42
N SER A 38 -20.79 11.34 -12.00
CA SER A 38 -19.53 11.77 -12.63
C SER A 38 -18.42 11.92 -11.60
N ALA A 39 -18.71 12.52 -10.44
CA ALA A 39 -17.76 12.63 -9.33
C ALA A 39 -17.35 11.27 -8.78
N VAL A 40 -18.32 10.36 -8.59
CA VAL A 40 -18.04 8.97 -8.17
C VAL A 40 -17.18 8.23 -9.20
N TRP A 41 -17.42 8.43 -10.50
CA TRP A 41 -16.60 7.82 -11.54
C TRP A 41 -15.16 8.36 -11.54
N GLN A 42 -14.98 9.67 -11.36
CA GLN A 42 -13.63 10.26 -11.24
C GLN A 42 -12.90 9.76 -10.01
N PHE A 43 -13.61 9.65 -8.88
CA PHE A 43 -13.08 9.04 -7.66
C PHE A 43 -12.55 7.64 -7.93
N LEU A 44 -13.38 6.77 -8.52
CA LEU A 44 -12.99 5.39 -8.82
C LEU A 44 -11.84 5.32 -9.84
N ARG A 45 -11.81 6.23 -10.81
CA ARG A 45 -10.73 6.30 -11.80
C ARG A 45 -9.39 6.66 -11.14
N ILE A 46 -9.35 7.67 -10.27
CA ILE A 46 -8.14 8.08 -9.57
C ILE A 46 -7.71 6.98 -8.60
N TYR A 47 -8.62 6.47 -7.79
CA TYR A 47 -8.35 5.42 -6.81
C TYR A 47 -7.79 4.15 -7.46
N ARG A 48 -8.37 3.72 -8.60
CA ARG A 48 -7.88 2.56 -9.36
C ARG A 48 -6.53 2.82 -10.02
N MET A 49 -6.32 4.00 -10.60
CA MET A 49 -5.04 4.37 -11.21
C MET A 49 -3.90 4.35 -10.18
N ARG A 50 -4.18 4.74 -8.94
CA ARG A 50 -3.23 4.64 -7.82
C ARG A 50 -3.17 3.26 -7.17
N GLU A 51 -4.01 2.31 -7.58
CA GLU A 51 -4.14 1.01 -6.93
C GLU A 51 -4.42 1.13 -5.41
N GLY A 52 -5.21 2.14 -5.00
CA GLY A 52 -5.53 2.39 -3.59
C GLY A 52 -4.35 2.84 -2.72
N LEU A 53 -3.28 3.35 -3.35
CA LEU A 53 -2.16 4.03 -2.69
C LEU A 53 -2.47 5.52 -2.50
N SER A 54 -1.94 6.11 -1.42
CA SER A 54 -1.89 7.56 -1.24
C SER A 54 -1.08 8.22 -2.35
N ARG A 55 -1.19 9.55 -2.49
CA ARG A 55 -0.37 10.31 -3.44
C ARG A 55 1.12 10.19 -3.14
N GLY A 56 1.48 10.13 -1.86
CA GLY A 56 2.86 9.93 -1.40
C GLY A 56 3.40 8.57 -1.82
N GLU A 57 2.73 7.48 -1.43
CA GLU A 57 3.12 6.12 -1.80
C GLU A 57 3.15 5.93 -3.33
N ALA A 58 2.17 6.49 -4.03
CA ALA A 58 2.13 6.52 -5.48
C ALA A 58 3.38 7.17 -6.09
N ALA A 59 3.83 8.30 -5.53
CA ALA A 59 5.01 9.00 -5.99
C ALA A 59 6.31 8.23 -5.67
N GLU A 60 6.39 7.58 -4.51
CA GLU A 60 7.52 6.71 -4.17
C GLU A 60 7.64 5.53 -5.14
N VAL A 61 6.52 4.93 -5.53
CA VAL A 61 6.50 3.87 -6.56
C VAL A 61 6.95 4.41 -7.92
N ASP A 62 6.53 5.62 -8.30
CA ASP A 62 6.97 6.25 -9.54
C ASP A 62 8.47 6.55 -9.54
N GLU A 63 9.03 7.04 -8.43
CA GLU A 63 10.46 7.28 -8.27
C GLU A 63 11.25 5.97 -8.35
N ALA A 64 10.80 4.93 -7.63
CA ALA A 64 11.40 3.61 -7.69
C ALA A 64 11.37 3.06 -9.13
N PHE A 65 10.26 3.23 -9.83
CA PHE A 65 10.12 2.83 -11.22
C PHE A 65 11.12 3.56 -12.11
N GLN A 66 11.20 4.89 -12.03
CA GLN A 66 12.15 5.68 -12.83
C GLN A 66 13.61 5.28 -12.57
N ARG A 67 13.92 4.90 -11.33
CA ARG A 67 15.27 4.50 -10.94
C ARG A 67 15.70 3.13 -11.48
N PHE A 68 14.78 2.18 -11.56
CA PHE A 68 15.09 0.77 -11.85
C PHE A 68 14.54 0.28 -13.19
N ALA A 69 13.59 0.99 -13.80
CA ALA A 69 13.08 0.65 -15.12
C ALA A 69 14.14 0.92 -16.18
N SER A 70 14.23 0.02 -17.14
CA SER A 70 15.10 0.16 -18.29
C SER A 70 14.26 0.31 -19.54
N GLN A 71 14.63 1.24 -20.42
CA GLN A 71 14.03 1.35 -21.74
C GLN A 71 14.77 0.42 -22.71
N CYS A 72 14.05 -0.50 -23.35
CA CYS A 72 14.60 -1.34 -24.40
C CYS A 72 14.13 -0.84 -25.77
N GLY A 73 14.97 -0.09 -26.47
CA GLY A 73 14.65 0.45 -27.80
C GLY A 73 13.48 1.45 -27.77
N SER A 74 12.50 1.26 -28.65
CA SER A 74 11.30 2.11 -28.73
C SER A 74 10.18 1.71 -27.75
N ALA A 75 10.40 0.67 -26.93
CA ALA A 75 9.40 0.23 -25.97
C ALA A 75 9.24 1.23 -24.82
N ALA A 76 8.11 1.16 -24.12
CA ALA A 76 7.93 1.85 -22.85
C ALA A 76 8.97 1.34 -21.83
N ALA A 77 9.32 2.18 -20.86
CA ALA A 77 10.18 1.74 -19.78
C ALA A 77 9.47 0.63 -18.98
N GLU A 78 10.20 -0.42 -18.59
CA GLU A 78 9.68 -1.54 -17.81
C GLU A 78 10.73 -2.00 -16.79
N VAL A 79 10.27 -2.57 -15.68
CA VAL A 79 11.11 -3.17 -14.64
C VAL A 79 11.27 -4.65 -14.93
N SER A 80 12.51 -5.10 -15.14
CA SER A 80 12.80 -6.51 -15.34
C SER A 80 12.56 -7.33 -14.06
N LYS A 81 12.18 -8.61 -14.19
CA LYS A 81 12.08 -9.55 -13.05
C LYS A 81 13.37 -9.65 -12.24
N ARG A 82 14.53 -9.36 -12.85
CA ARG A 82 15.84 -9.33 -12.18
C ARG A 82 16.00 -8.13 -11.24
N ASP A 83 15.40 -7.00 -11.57
CA ASP A 83 15.51 -5.76 -10.78
C ASP A 83 14.36 -5.57 -9.78
N LEU A 84 13.28 -6.34 -9.93
CA LEU A 84 12.16 -6.37 -8.99
C LEU A 84 12.56 -6.52 -7.50
N PRO A 85 13.51 -7.40 -7.11
CA PRO A 85 13.95 -7.49 -5.71
C PRO A 85 14.51 -6.16 -5.18
N LYS A 86 15.22 -5.40 -6.03
CA LYS A 86 15.80 -4.10 -5.66
C LYS A 86 14.71 -3.05 -5.49
N VAL A 87 13.73 -3.03 -6.38
CA VAL A 87 12.56 -2.14 -6.31
C VAL A 87 11.80 -2.38 -5.02
N LEU A 88 11.46 -3.64 -4.72
CA LEU A 88 10.73 -4.00 -3.51
C LEU A 88 11.52 -3.65 -2.25
N HIS A 89 12.83 -3.90 -2.25
CA HIS A 89 13.68 -3.52 -1.14
C HIS A 89 13.70 -2.00 -0.90
N HIS A 90 13.77 -1.21 -1.99
CA HIS A 90 13.76 0.24 -1.95
C HIS A 90 12.44 0.79 -1.39
N LEU A 91 11.32 0.16 -1.75
CA LEU A 91 9.97 0.48 -1.24
C LEU A 91 9.69 -0.11 0.16
N GLY A 92 10.69 -0.64 0.86
CA GLY A 92 10.53 -1.19 2.22
C GLY A 92 9.82 -2.55 2.29
N TYR A 93 9.65 -3.24 1.15
CA TYR A 93 9.12 -4.60 1.10
C TYR A 93 10.24 -5.63 1.29
N ARG A 94 9.94 -6.64 2.12
CA ARG A 94 10.79 -7.80 2.38
C ARG A 94 9.98 -9.02 1.97
N THR A 95 10.30 -9.58 0.81
CA THR A 95 9.61 -10.73 0.20
C THR A 95 10.65 -11.79 -0.14
N SER A 96 10.29 -13.07 -0.04
CA SER A 96 11.14 -14.17 -0.50
C SER A 96 11.23 -14.18 -2.03
N PHE A 97 12.23 -14.85 -2.59
CA PHE A 97 12.36 -14.99 -4.04
C PHE A 97 11.13 -15.66 -4.67
N GLU A 98 10.60 -16.70 -4.02
CA GLU A 98 9.40 -17.41 -4.48
C GLU A 98 8.17 -16.48 -4.49
N GLN A 99 7.98 -15.68 -3.42
CA GLN A 99 6.91 -14.69 -3.36
C GLN A 99 7.05 -13.64 -4.46
N GLN A 100 8.27 -13.15 -4.72
CA GLN A 100 8.52 -12.18 -5.78
C GLN A 100 8.16 -12.74 -7.16
N LEU A 101 8.52 -14.01 -7.42
CA LEU A 101 8.21 -14.66 -8.69
C LEU A 101 6.70 -14.85 -8.89
N LEU A 102 6.00 -15.32 -7.85
CA LEU A 102 4.55 -15.50 -7.88
C LEU A 102 3.83 -14.18 -8.09
N LEU A 103 4.16 -13.16 -7.28
CA LEU A 103 3.56 -11.83 -7.39
C LEU A 103 3.82 -11.22 -8.77
N ALA A 104 5.05 -11.33 -9.29
CA ALA A 104 5.37 -10.84 -10.62
C ALA A 104 4.56 -11.55 -11.72
N GLN A 105 4.36 -12.86 -11.61
CA GLN A 105 3.53 -13.62 -12.57
C GLN A 105 2.06 -13.22 -12.51
N GLU A 106 1.52 -12.92 -11.32
CA GLU A 106 0.13 -12.51 -11.15
C GLU A 106 -0.17 -11.11 -11.70
N VAL A 107 0.83 -10.23 -11.77
CA VAL A 107 0.67 -8.85 -12.26
C VAL A 107 1.18 -8.59 -13.67
N ASP A 108 1.94 -9.50 -14.27
CA ASP A 108 2.44 -9.43 -15.67
C ASP A 108 1.29 -9.71 -16.65
N ILE A 109 0.33 -8.78 -16.70
CA ILE A 109 -0.91 -8.86 -17.49
C ILE A 109 -0.59 -8.76 -18.97
N THR A 110 0.43 -7.97 -19.31
CA THR A 110 0.90 -7.80 -20.69
C THR A 110 1.69 -8.99 -21.22
N GLY A 111 2.19 -9.86 -20.32
CA GLY A 111 2.97 -11.04 -20.68
C GLY A 111 4.35 -10.69 -21.25
N SER A 112 4.86 -9.47 -21.00
CA SER A 112 6.15 -9.02 -21.52
C SER A 112 7.32 -9.71 -20.82
N GLY A 113 7.08 -10.28 -19.63
CA GLY A 113 8.12 -10.79 -18.76
C GLY A 113 8.78 -9.72 -17.89
N ALA A 114 8.31 -8.48 -17.97
CA ALA A 114 8.69 -7.33 -17.16
C ALA A 114 7.44 -6.58 -16.69
N LEU A 115 7.61 -5.54 -15.86
CA LEU A 115 6.49 -4.82 -15.27
C LEU A 115 6.49 -3.36 -15.74
N CYS A 116 5.39 -2.92 -16.32
CA CYS A 116 5.10 -1.50 -16.50
C CYS A 116 4.69 -0.84 -15.17
N LEU A 117 4.55 0.48 -15.16
CA LEU A 117 4.26 1.23 -13.92
C LEU A 117 2.94 0.80 -13.26
N GLY A 118 1.90 0.56 -14.05
CA GLY A 118 0.61 0.09 -13.52
C GLY A 118 0.70 -1.30 -12.87
N GLU A 119 1.45 -2.21 -13.50
CA GLU A 119 1.67 -3.56 -12.96
C GLU A 119 2.53 -3.51 -11.69
N LEU A 120 3.52 -2.62 -11.63
CA LEU A 120 4.31 -2.41 -10.41
C LEU A 120 3.45 -1.86 -9.26
N ARG A 121 2.58 -0.86 -9.51
CA ARG A 121 1.64 -0.34 -8.50
C ARG A 121 0.70 -1.44 -7.99
N LYS A 122 0.21 -2.29 -8.89
CA LYS A 122 -0.63 -3.43 -8.54
C LYS A 122 0.13 -4.45 -7.68
N LEU A 123 1.39 -4.72 -7.99
CA LEU A 123 2.25 -5.59 -7.18
C LEU A 123 2.44 -5.01 -5.78
N VAL A 124 2.71 -3.71 -5.66
CA VAL A 124 2.84 -3.02 -4.37
C VAL A 124 1.54 -3.10 -3.56
N ARG A 125 0.38 -2.92 -4.20
CA ARG A 125 -0.93 -3.14 -3.56
C ARG A 125 -1.04 -4.56 -3.01
N MET A 126 -0.68 -5.59 -3.78
CA MET A 126 -0.76 -6.98 -3.33
C MET A 126 0.15 -7.26 -2.13
N CYS A 127 1.39 -6.74 -2.13
CA CYS A 127 2.29 -6.83 -0.96
C CYS A 127 1.70 -6.14 0.28
N ARG A 128 1.09 -4.96 0.12
CA ARG A 128 0.44 -4.24 1.21
C ARG A 128 -0.74 -5.01 1.76
N GLU A 129 -1.61 -5.54 0.90
CA GLU A 129 -2.76 -6.33 1.32
C GLU A 129 -2.36 -7.64 2.00
N GLU A 130 -1.29 -8.32 1.54
CA GLU A 130 -0.74 -9.50 2.22
C GLU A 130 -0.29 -9.16 3.65
N ARG A 131 0.43 -8.04 3.82
CA ARG A 131 0.80 -7.53 5.16
C ARG A 131 -0.41 -7.20 6.01
N LEU A 132 -1.43 -6.53 5.46
CA LEU A 132 -2.66 -6.20 6.17
C LEU A 132 -3.40 -7.47 6.63
N ARG A 133 -3.47 -8.51 5.79
CA ARG A 133 -4.03 -9.81 6.17
C ARG A 133 -3.24 -10.46 7.31
N ALA A 134 -1.91 -10.39 7.28
CA ALA A 134 -1.07 -10.91 8.35
C ALA A 134 -1.29 -10.13 9.67
N ILE A 135 -1.38 -8.80 9.60
CA ILE A 135 -1.67 -7.93 10.75
C ILE A 135 -3.05 -8.25 11.32
N LYS A 136 -4.08 -8.37 10.47
CA LYS A 136 -5.44 -8.71 10.88
C LYS A 136 -5.49 -10.09 11.55
N ALA A 137 -4.84 -11.09 10.97
CA ALA A 137 -4.75 -12.43 11.54
C ALA A 137 -4.01 -12.44 12.89
N ALA A 138 -2.98 -11.60 13.05
CA ALA A 138 -2.31 -11.43 14.34
C ALA A 138 -3.22 -10.76 15.36
N PHE A 139 -3.92 -9.69 14.99
CA PHE A 139 -4.87 -8.98 15.83
C PHE A 139 -5.98 -9.91 16.35
N ASP A 140 -6.55 -10.74 15.46
CA ASP A 140 -7.64 -11.66 15.78
C ASP A 140 -7.24 -12.71 16.84
N ARG A 141 -5.95 -13.04 16.96
CA ARG A 141 -5.46 -13.90 18.06
C ARG A 141 -5.59 -13.24 19.43
N TYR A 142 -5.56 -11.91 19.49
CA TYR A 142 -5.67 -11.13 20.73
C TYR A 142 -7.09 -10.60 20.99
N ASP A 143 -7.96 -10.64 19.98
CA ASP A 143 -9.40 -10.38 20.05
C ASP A 143 -10.24 -11.64 19.69
N PRO A 144 -10.19 -12.71 20.52
CA PRO A 144 -10.85 -13.98 20.22
C PRO A 144 -12.38 -13.89 20.21
N PHE A 145 -12.95 -12.81 20.75
CA PHE A 145 -14.39 -12.59 20.80
C PHE A 145 -14.89 -11.64 19.70
N GLY A 146 -14.00 -11.14 18.83
CA GLY A 146 -14.35 -10.25 17.73
C GLY A 146 -14.98 -8.94 18.19
N GLN A 147 -14.50 -8.38 19.30
CA GLN A 147 -14.99 -7.10 19.85
C GLN A 147 -14.56 -5.91 18.98
N GLY A 148 -13.58 -6.10 18.10
CA GLY A 148 -13.02 -5.07 17.23
C GLY A 148 -11.95 -4.20 17.89
N TYR A 149 -11.57 -4.50 19.13
CA TYR A 149 -10.52 -3.80 19.87
C TYR A 149 -9.71 -4.77 20.74
N VAL A 150 -8.44 -4.43 20.97
CA VAL A 150 -7.58 -5.08 21.95
C VAL A 150 -7.19 -4.05 23.01
N THR A 151 -6.99 -4.48 24.25
CA THR A 151 -6.51 -3.58 25.31
C THR A 151 -5.05 -3.19 25.04
N ALA A 152 -4.63 -2.01 25.52
CA ALA A 152 -3.25 -1.53 25.35
C ALA A 152 -2.21 -2.57 25.80
N ALA A 153 -2.44 -3.24 26.93
CA ALA A 153 -1.55 -4.30 27.42
C ALA A 153 -1.44 -5.50 26.46
N LYS A 154 -2.56 -5.90 25.81
CA LYS A 154 -2.55 -6.97 24.81
C LYS A 154 -1.85 -6.54 23.53
N ALA A 155 -2.04 -5.29 23.10
CA ALA A 155 -1.36 -4.73 21.95
C ALA A 155 0.16 -4.64 22.19
N GLU A 156 0.59 -4.19 23.36
CA GLU A 156 2.00 -4.15 23.76
C GLU A 156 2.61 -5.55 23.75
N ALA A 157 1.95 -6.52 24.40
CA ALA A 157 2.40 -7.91 24.37
C ALA A 157 2.49 -8.47 22.93
N ALA A 158 1.53 -8.14 22.07
CA ALA A 158 1.55 -8.55 20.67
C ALA A 158 2.72 -7.95 19.90
N ILE A 159 2.99 -6.65 20.08
CA ILE A 159 4.08 -5.94 19.42
C ILE A 159 5.43 -6.46 19.92
N THR A 160 5.60 -6.63 21.23
CA THR A 160 6.84 -7.16 21.81
C THR A 160 7.10 -8.60 21.37
N ASN A 161 6.08 -9.45 21.30
CA ASN A 161 6.23 -10.82 20.78
C ASN A 161 6.57 -10.84 19.27
N ALA A 162 6.05 -9.89 18.49
CA ALA A 162 6.28 -9.85 17.05
C ALA A 162 7.64 -9.22 16.66
N THR A 163 8.12 -8.26 17.44
CA THR A 163 9.33 -7.46 17.12
C THR A 163 10.54 -7.81 17.99
N GLY A 164 10.33 -8.46 19.14
CA GLY A 164 11.34 -8.61 20.18
C GLY A 164 11.68 -7.32 20.93
N CYS A 165 11.01 -6.20 20.63
CA CYS A 165 11.23 -4.90 21.27
C CYS A 165 10.18 -4.63 22.35
N SER A 166 10.64 -4.25 23.54
CA SER A 166 9.78 -3.75 24.61
C SER A 166 9.35 -2.33 24.31
N LEU A 167 8.04 -2.03 24.37
CA LEU A 167 7.54 -0.65 24.25
C LEU A 167 7.68 0.15 25.56
N ALA A 168 8.06 -0.52 26.66
CA ALA A 168 8.34 0.13 27.94
C ALA A 168 9.68 0.90 27.95
N GLU A 169 10.57 0.62 26.98
CA GLU A 169 11.86 1.31 26.83
C GLU A 169 11.69 2.50 25.88
N ARG A 170 11.21 3.63 26.40
CA ARG A 170 11.24 4.90 25.65
C ARG A 170 12.69 5.27 25.32
N PRO A 171 13.07 5.44 24.05
CA PRO A 171 14.39 5.97 23.72
C PRO A 171 14.42 7.48 24.03
N GLY A 172 15.17 7.87 25.06
CA GLY A 172 15.69 9.24 25.22
C GLY A 172 14.84 10.22 26.02
N GLU A 173 14.89 10.12 27.36
CA GLU A 173 14.80 11.28 28.27
C GLU A 173 16.18 11.58 28.90
N GLU A 174 17.28 11.28 28.21
CA GLU A 174 18.65 11.63 28.64
C GLU A 174 19.29 12.63 27.67
N TRP A 175 18.82 13.88 27.72
CA TRP A 175 19.65 15.04 27.39
C TRP A 175 19.36 16.16 28.39
N GLN A 176 19.82 15.96 29.64
CA GLN A 176 20.10 17.08 30.53
C GLN A 176 21.58 17.08 30.88
N GLU A 177 22.22 18.17 30.45
CA GLU A 177 23.44 18.78 30.99
C GLU A 177 24.74 17.95 30.95
N ARG A 178 25.56 18.19 29.92
CA ARG A 178 27.00 18.42 30.07
C ARG A 178 27.52 19.42 29.05
#